data_AF-A0A3N5WA75-F1
#
_entry.id   AF-A0A3N5WA75-F1
#
_cell.length_a   1.000
_cell.length_b   1.000
_cell.length_c   1.000
_cell.angle_alpha   90.00
_cell.angle_beta   90.00
_cell.angle_gamma   90.00
#
_symmetry.space_group_name_H-M   'P 1'
#
loop_
_entity.id
_entity.type
_entity.pdbx_description
1 polymer ?
#
loop_
_entity_poly.entity_id
_entity_poly.type
_entity_poly.pdbx_seq_one_letter_code
_entity_poly.pdbx_strand_id
1 'polypeptide(L)' 'HGRITIGEAIKLTQASRNTLKQHFRALVERGQLIRHGKGRGVWYGLR' A
#
# COMPACT_ATOMS: atom_id res chain seq x y z
N HIS A 1 -15.17 -1.89 -3.96
CA HIS A 1 -14.13 -0.84 -4.07
C HIS A 1 -13.01 -1.10 -3.08
N GLY A 2 -11.92 -1.73 -3.52
CA GLY A 2 -10.80 -2.11 -2.66
C GLY A 2 -9.76 -1.02 -2.56
N ARG A 3 -9.67 -0.37 -1.39
CA ARG A 3 -8.56 0.51 -1.03
C ARG A 3 -7.91 -0.02 0.24
N ILE A 4 -6.60 0.15 0.36
CA ILE A 4 -5.86 -0.19 1.56
C ILE A 4 -4.77 0.85 1.82
N THR A 5 -4.66 1.29 3.07
CA THR A 5 -3.56 2.13 3.56
C THR A 5 -2.46 1.26 4.13
N ILE A 6 -1.24 1.81 4.25
CA ILE A 6 -0.15 1.13 4.97
C ILE A 6 -0.56 0.84 6.43
N GLY A 7 -1.35 1.70 7.06
CA GLY A 7 -1.83 1.47 8.43
C GLY A 7 -2.73 0.24 8.55
N GLU A 8 -3.66 0.06 7.61
CA GLU A 8 -4.51 -1.14 7.54
C GLU A 8 -3.68 -2.39 7.24
N ALA A 9 -2.73 -2.31 6.30
CA ALA A 9 -1.85 -3.41 5.98
C ALA A 9 -0.99 -3.86 7.18
N ILE A 10 -0.53 -2.91 8.01
CA ILE A 10 0.18 -3.23 9.28
C ILE A 10 -0.75 -4.02 10.21
N LYS A 11 -2.00 -3.57 10.40
CA LYS A 11 -2.94 -4.26 11.30
C LYS A 11 -3.23 -5.69 10.83
N LEU A 12 -3.36 -5.89 9.52
CA LEU A 12 -3.71 -7.19 8.93
C LEU A 12 -2.54 -8.17 8.89
N THR A 13 -1.33 -7.69 8.58
CA THR A 13 -0.17 -8.55 8.36
C THR A 13 0.80 -8.60 9.53
N GLN A 14 0.66 -7.69 10.50
CA GLN A 14 1.62 -7.42 11.58
C GLN A 14 3.05 -7.13 11.09
N ALA A 15 3.21 -6.87 9.79
CA ALA A 15 4.50 -6.56 9.20
C ALA A 15 4.89 -5.10 9.48
N SER A 16 6.21 -4.86 9.48
CA SER A 16 6.73 -3.51 9.66
C SER A 16 6.29 -2.58 8.53
N ARG A 17 6.15 -1.28 8.86
CA ARG A 17 5.87 -0.23 7.88
C ARG A 17 6.89 -0.21 6.74
N ASN A 18 8.17 -0.48 7.03
CA ASN A 18 9.23 -0.40 6.04
C ASN A 18 9.11 -1.55 5.02
N THR A 19 8.88 -2.76 5.51
CA THR A 19 8.60 -3.96 4.70
C THR A 19 7.42 -3.71 3.77
N LEU A 20 6.30 -3.23 4.32
CA LEU A 20 5.10 -2.96 3.53
C LEU A 20 5.32 -1.87 2.47
N LYS A 21 6.06 -0.80 2.78
CA LYS A 21 6.40 0.21 1.78
C LYS A 21 7.20 -0.37 0.60
N GLN A 22 8.17 -1.24 0.88
CA GLN A 22 8.95 -1.89 -0.18
C GLN A 22 8.08 -2.82 -1.03
N HIS A 23 7.27 -3.67 -0.41
CA HIS A 23 6.38 -4.57 -1.15
C HIS A 23 5.36 -3.80 -2.00
N PHE A 24 4.70 -2.80 -1.42
CA PHE A 24 3.72 -2.01 -2.14
C PHE A 24 4.32 -1.22 -3.30
N ARG A 25 5.56 -0.72 -3.14
CA ARG A 25 6.30 -0.11 -4.23
C ARG A 25 6.53 -1.11 -5.38
N ALA A 26 6.99 -2.32 -5.07
CA ALA A 26 7.18 -3.37 -6.08
C ALA A 26 5.85 -3.74 -6.78
N LEU A 27 4.75 -3.82 -6.04
CA LEU A 27 3.43 -4.09 -6.62
C LEU A 27 2.93 -2.95 -7.51
N VAL A 28 3.22 -1.69 -7.17
CA VAL A 28 2.91 -0.54 -8.03
C VAL A 28 3.77 -0.53 -9.28
N GLU A 29 5.07 -0.79 -9.16
CA GLU A 29 6.00 -0.89 -10.30
C GLU A 29 5.60 -2.02 -11.26
N ARG A 30 5.08 -3.14 -10.72
CA ARG A 30 4.51 -4.25 -11.51
C ARG A 30 3.12 -3.95 -12.08
N GLY A 31 2.54 -2.79 -11.76
CA GLY A 31 1.20 -2.40 -12.21
C GLY A 31 0.06 -3.19 -11.56
N GLN A 32 0.28 -3.88 -10.44
CA GLN A 32 -0.75 -4.63 -9.71
C GLN A 32 -1.51 -3.75 -8.72
N LEU A 33 -0.86 -2.71 -8.20
CA LEU A 33 -1.48 -1.69 -7.36
C LEU A 33 -1.37 -0.32 -8.00
N ILE A 34 -2.36 0.52 -7.75
CA ILE A 34 -2.32 1.95 -8.06
C ILE A 34 -2.18 2.71 -6.75
N ARG A 35 -1.17 3.56 -6.66
CA ARG A 35 -0.98 4.47 -5.53
C ARG A 35 -1.80 5.74 -5.74
N HIS A 36 -2.60 6.10 -4.74
CA HIS A 36 -3.40 7.31 -4.73
C HIS A 36 -3.02 8.22 -3.55
N GLY A 37 -3.22 9.53 -3.72
CA GLY A 37 -2.96 10.54 -2.70
C GLY A 37 -1.47 10.86 -2.48
N LYS A 38 -1.22 11.80 -1.56
CA LYS A 38 0.13 12.30 -1.22
C LYS A 38 0.24 12.51 0.30
N GLY A 39 1.46 12.41 0.84
CA GLY A 39 1.73 12.64 2.26
C GLY A 39 0.94 11.69 3.18
N ARG A 40 0.12 12.26 4.08
CA ARG A 40 -0.66 11.51 5.07
C ARG A 40 -1.89 10.79 4.50
N GLY A 41 -2.30 11.13 3.28
CA GLY A 41 -3.49 10.55 2.62
C GLY A 41 -3.17 9.47 1.59
N VAL A 42 -2.02 8.80 1.68
CA VAL A 42 -1.64 7.77 0.70
C VAL A 42 -2.41 6.47 0.96
N TRP A 43 -3.02 5.94 -0.09
CA TRP A 43 -3.68 4.64 -0.10
C TRP A 43 -3.42 3.94 -1.45
N TYR A 44 -3.70 2.64 -1.49
CA TYR A 44 -3.45 1.80 -2.66
C TYR A 44 -4.73 1.09 -3.05
N GLY A 45 -5.04 1.10 -4.33
CA GLY A 45 -6.13 0.32 -4.93
C GLY A 45 -5.56 -0.81 -5.77
N LEU A 46 -6.34 -1.87 -5.95
CA LEU A 46 -6.08 -2.83 -7.03
C LEU A 46 -6.27 -2.12 -8.37
N ARG A 47 -5.38 -2.40 -9.32
CA ARG A 47 -5.57 -1.99 -10.72
C ARG A 47 -6.69 -2.79 -11.37
#